data_AF-A0A7C1FHU2-F1
#
_entry.id   AF-A0A7C1FHU2-F1
#
_cell.length_a   1.000
_cell.length_b   1.000
_cell.length_c   1.000
_cell.angle_alpha   90.00
_cell.angle_beta   90.00
_cell.angle_gamma   90.00
#
_symmetry.space_group_name_H-M   'P 1'
#
loop_
_entity.id
_entity.type
_entity.pdbx_description
1 polymer ?
#
loop_
_entity_poly.entity_id
_entity_poly.type
_entity_poly.pdbx_seq_one_letter_code
_entity_poly.pdbx_strand_id
1 'polypeptide(L)'
;MAGIQYIFPKDIRLNVDYEYKKVRYENTNIYFDEKRRDIDRGLMTSISKNIGKNWSVSLEYLRRRNSSNIALYDYEKNLYSMGLSWRW
;
A
#
# COMPACT_ATOMS: atom_id res chain seq x y z
N MET A 1 -0.29 0.17 -11.81
CA MET A 1 -0.94 -0.51 -10.68
C MET A 1 -1.72 -1.68 -11.24
N ALA A 2 -1.70 -2.82 -10.56
CA ALA A 2 -2.53 -3.98 -10.91
C ALA A 2 -3.11 -4.54 -9.62
N GLY A 3 -4.34 -5.04 -9.69
CA GLY A 3 -5.06 -5.55 -8.52
C GLY A 3 -5.88 -6.78 -8.86
N ILE A 4 -6.06 -7.66 -7.88
CA ILE A 4 -6.92 -8.83 -7.96
C ILE A 4 -7.88 -8.77 -6.78
N GLN A 5 -9.17 -9.00 -7.06
CA GLN A 5 -10.21 -9.13 -6.06
C GLN A 5 -10.82 -10.52 -6.14
N TYR A 6 -11.05 -11.11 -4.97
CA TYR A 6 -11.76 -12.37 -4.85
C TYR A 6 -12.79 -12.31 -3.72
N ILE A 7 -13.98 -12.85 -3.98
CA ILE A 7 -15.08 -12.92 -3.02
C ILE A 7 -15.25 -14.38 -2.62
N PHE A 8 -14.90 -14.69 -1.38
CA PHE A 8 -15.14 -16.00 -0.77
C PHE A 8 -16.60 -16.13 -0.31
N PRO A 9 -17.09 -17.37 -0.10
CA PRO A 9 -18.37 -17.60 0.56
C PRO A 9 -18.48 -16.86 1.90
N LYS A 10 -19.72 -16.51 2.30
CA LYS A 10 -20.02 -15.68 3.49
C LYS A 10 -19.53 -14.22 3.38
N ASP A 11 -19.52 -13.68 2.16
CA ASP A 11 -19.23 -12.27 1.85
C ASP A 11 -17.88 -11.76 2.38
N ILE A 12 -16.87 -12.64 2.39
CA ILE A 12 -15.50 -12.25 2.72
C ILE A 12 -14.82 -11.81 1.42
N ARG A 13 -14.37 -10.56 1.37
CA ARG A 13 -13.67 -9.99 0.20
C ARG A 13 -12.19 -9.86 0.49
N LEU A 14 -11.38 -10.48 -0.35
CA LEU A 14 -9.93 -10.31 -0.39
C LEU A 14 -9.58 -9.42 -1.57
N ASN A 15 -8.77 -8.39 -1.35
CA ASN A 15 -8.14 -7.62 -2.41
C ASN A 15 -6.63 -7.65 -2.23
N VAL A 16 -5.91 -7.79 -3.34
CA VAL A 16 -4.46 -7.73 -3.40
C VAL A 16 -4.08 -6.76 -4.51
N ASP A 17 -3.40 -5.68 -4.15
CA ASP A 17 -2.98 -4.62 -5.07
C ASP A 17 -1.46 -4.48 -5.06
N TYR A 18 -0.88 -4.39 -6.25
CA TYR A 18 0.55 -4.14 -6.45
C TYR A 18 0.78 -2.85 -7.25
N GLU A 19 1.64 -2.00 -6.70
CA GLU A 19 2.10 -0.76 -7.31
C GLU A 19 3.60 -0.84 -7.56
N TYR A 20 4.01 -0.43 -8.76
CA TYR A 20 5.40 -0.20 -9.12
C TYR A 20 5.51 1.20 -9.73
N LYS A 21 6.40 2.02 -9.17
CA LYS A 21 6.65 3.38 -9.64
C LYS A 21 8.15 3.62 -9.72
N LYS A 22 8.60 4.17 -10.85
CA LYS A 22 9.98 4.60 -11.06
C LYS A 22 9.98 6.12 -11.20
N VAL A 23 10.71 6.81 -10.34
CA VAL A 23 10.77 8.28 -10.31
C VAL A 23 12.22 8.71 -10.53
N ARG A 24 12.42 9.66 -11.44
CA ARG A 24 13.71 10.31 -11.67
C ARG A 24 13.50 11.80 -11.46
N TYR A 25 14.26 12.38 -10.55
CA TYR A 25 14.19 13.81 -10.27
C TYR A 25 15.22 14.53 -11.16
N GLU A 26 14.78 15.61 -11.82
CA GLU A 26 15.63 16.37 -12.73
C GLU A 26 16.63 17.27 -11.99
N ASN A 27 16.20 17.79 -10.84
CA ASN A 27 16.96 18.69 -9.99
C ASN A 27 17.89 17.91 -9.06
N THR A 28 19.05 18.52 -8.81
CA THR A 28 20.03 18.04 -7.82
C THR A 28 19.47 18.24 -6.42
N ASN A 29 19.65 17.24 -5.55
CA ASN A 29 19.26 17.36 -4.16
C ASN A 29 20.19 18.34 -3.43
N ILE A 30 19.62 19.36 -2.80
CA ILE A 30 20.35 20.42 -2.09
C ILE A 30 21.27 19.92 -0.96
N TYR A 31 21.00 18.75 -0.39
CA TYR A 31 21.77 18.20 0.73
C TYR A 31 22.80 17.15 0.33
N PHE A 32 22.68 16.57 -0.86
CA PHE A 32 23.47 15.40 -1.26
C PHE A 32 24.20 15.59 -2.60
N ASP A 33 24.05 16.76 -3.25
CA ASP A 33 24.64 17.13 -4.55
C ASP A 33 24.48 16.07 -5.67
N GLU A 34 23.43 15.24 -5.56
CA GLU A 34 23.11 14.19 -6.51
C GLU A 34 21.66 14.27 -6.99
N LYS A 35 21.42 13.84 -8.23
CA LYS A 35 20.05 13.67 -8.75
C LYS A 35 19.41 12.42 -8.15
N ARG A 36 18.26 12.60 -7.51
CA ARG A 36 17.52 11.52 -6.87
C ARG A 36 16.86 10.60 -7.91
N ARG A 37 16.94 9.29 -7.69
CA ARG A 37 16.30 8.25 -8.49
C ARG A 37 15.73 7.20 -7.55
N ASP A 38 14.43 6.97 -7.69
CA ASP A 38 13.67 6.13 -6.79
C ASP A 38 12.93 5.04 -7.54
N ILE A 39 12.87 3.87 -6.92
CA ILE A 39 11.99 2.77 -7.28
C ILE A 39 11.13 2.47 -6.07
N ASP A 40 9.85 2.78 -6.19
CA ASP A 40 8.85 2.56 -5.17
C ASP A 40 7.97 1.37 -5.53
N ARG A 41 7.84 0.43 -4.59
CA ARG A 41 7.05 -0.80 -4.73
C ARG A 41 6.10 -0.89 -3.55
N GLY A 42 4.81 -1.00 -3.85
CA GLY A 42 3.76 -1.19 -2.85
C GLY A 42 3.03 -2.50 -3.07
N LEU A 43 2.81 -3.25 -1.99
CA LEU A 43 1.88 -4.38 -1.94
C LEU A 43 0.86 -4.09 -0.86
N MET A 44 -0.42 -4.03 -1.23
CA MET A 44 -1.53 -3.91 -0.30
C MET A 44 -2.35 -5.20 -0.35
N THR A 45 -2.70 -5.72 0.82
CA THR A 45 -3.61 -6.85 0.96
C THR A 45 -4.69 -6.45 1.94
N SER A 46 -5.96 -6.55 1.53
CA SER A 46 -7.11 -6.25 2.38
C SER A 46 -8.07 -7.41 2.44
N ILE A 47 -8.54 -7.72 3.64
CA ILE A 47 -9.62 -8.68 3.89
C ILE A 47 -10.74 -7.90 4.55
N SER A 48 -11.95 -7.99 4.02
CA SER A 48 -13.13 -7.35 4.61
C SER A 48 -14.31 -8.28 4.66
N LYS A 49 -15.19 -8.06 5.62
CA LYS A 49 -16.41 -8.84 5.80
C LYS A 49 -17.53 -7.96 6.36
N ASN A 50 -18.72 -8.11 5.79
CA ASN A 50 -19.93 -7.55 6.38
C ASN A 50 -20.39 -8.44 7.56
N ILE A 51 -20.66 -7.82 8.70
CA ILE A 51 -21.17 -8.50 9.90
C ILE A 51 -22.62 -8.05 10.10
N GLY A 52 -23.57 -8.94 9.77
CA GLY A 52 -24.98 -8.57 9.71
C GLY A 52 -25.26 -7.58 8.58
N LYS A 53 -26.31 -6.75 8.73
CA LYS A 53 -26.75 -5.81 7.68
C LYS A 53 -26.05 -4.45 7.74
N ASN A 54 -25.45 -4.12 8.89
CA ASN A 54 -25.08 -2.73 9.20
C ASN A 54 -23.60 -2.57 9.56
N TRP A 55 -22.90 -3.63 9.99
CA TRP A 55 -21.46 -3.55 10.29
C TRP A 55 -20.62 -4.09 9.13
N SER A 56 -19.44 -3.50 8.95
CA SER A 56 -18.37 -4.08 8.14
C SER A 56 -17.04 -3.93 8.88
N VAL A 57 -16.23 -4.99 8.83
CA VAL A 57 -14.88 -5.03 9.38
C VAL A 57 -13.89 -5.23 8.24
N SER A 58 -12.74 -4.56 8.32
CA SER A 58 -11.62 -4.78 7.42
C SER A 58 -10.30 -4.93 8.19
N LEU A 59 -9.40 -5.72 7.62
CA LEU A 59 -8.00 -5.83 7.99
C LEU A 59 -7.17 -5.55 6.76
N GLU A 60 -6.18 -4.69 6.89
CA GLU A 60 -5.33 -4.27 5.77
C GLU A 60 -3.87 -4.38 6.18
N TYR A 61 -3.06 -4.90 5.26
CA TYR A 61 -1.62 -4.93 5.35
C TYR A 61 -1.03 -4.22 4.14
N LEU A 62 -0.16 -3.25 4.40
CA LEU A 62 0.58 -2.52 3.39
C LEU A 62 2.07 -2.71 3.63
N ARG A 63 2.77 -3.27 2.62
CA ARG A 63 4.23 -3.28 2.55
C ARG A 63 4.67 -2.33 1.45
N ARG A 64 5.53 -1.36 1.80
CA ARG A 64 6.12 -0.41 0.83
C ARG A 64 7.64 -0.42 0.96
N ARG A 65 8.32 -0.57 -0.17
CA ARG A 65 9.78 -0.52 -0.28
C ARG A 65 10.14 0.56 -1.28
N ASN A 66 10.86 1.58 -0.82
CA ASN A 66 11.45 2.58 -1.69
C ASN A 66 12.96 2.37 -1.72
N SER A 67 13.51 2.11 -2.90
CA SER A 67 14.95 2.05 -3.13
C SER A 67 15.38 3.33 -3.81
N SER A 68 16.28 4.08 -3.17
CA SER A 68 16.80 5.35 -3.66
C SER A 68 18.32 5.31 -3.74
N ASN A 69 18.92 6.10 -4.64
CA ASN A 69 20.37 6.32 -4.61
C ASN A 69 20.84 7.15 -3.42
N ILE A 70 19.92 7.89 -2.77
CA ILE A 70 20.22 8.66 -1.57
C ILE A 70 19.70 7.87 -0.36
N ALA A 71 20.61 7.48 0.54
CA ALA A 71 20.31 6.60 1.68
C ALA A 71 19.18 7.12 2.58
N LEU A 72 19.05 8.44 2.75
CA LEU A 72 17.98 9.06 3.53
C LEU A 72 16.57 8.70 3.02
N TYR A 73 16.43 8.41 1.73
CA TYR A 73 15.15 8.05 1.11
C TYR A 73 15.04 6.55 0.80
N ASP A 74 16.02 5.72 1.15
CA ASP A 74 15.88 4.27 1.12
C ASP A 74 15.16 3.82 2.39
N TYR A 75 13.97 3.24 2.23
CA TYR A 75 13.19 2.79 3.38
C TYR A 75 12.30 1.58 3.04
N GLU A 76 11.94 0.85 4.10
CA GLU A 76 10.87 -0.13 4.08
C GLU A 76 9.83 0.26 5.14
N LYS A 77 8.55 0.20 4.78
CA LYS A 77 7.42 0.50 5.66
C LYS A 77 6.45 -0.67 5.62
N ASN A 78 6.11 -1.17 6.80
CA ASN A 78 5.06 -2.16 7.01
C ASN A 78 3.97 -1.51 7.87
N LEU A 79 2.73 -1.57 7.42
CA LEU A 79 1.60 -0.94 8.08
C LEU A 79 0.44 -1.94 8.16
N TYR A 80 -0.11 -2.09 9.35
CA TYR A 80 -1.26 -2.93 9.64
C TYR A 80 -2.39 -2.03 10.10
N SER A 81 -3.56 -2.18 9.49
CA SER A 81 -4.74 -1.39 9.81
C SER A 81 -5.93 -2.30 10.04
N MET A 82 -6.81 -1.88 10.95
CA MET A 82 -8.11 -2.49 11.16
C MET A 82 -9.17 -1.41 11.03
N GLY A 83 -10.21 -1.69 10.24
CA GLY A 83 -11.34 -0.81 10.02
C GLY A 83 -12.62 -1.42 10.57
N LEU A 84 -13.45 -0.59 11.21
CA LEU A 84 -14.81 -0.91 11.58
C LEU A 84 -15.71 0.21 11.05
N SER A 85 -16.76 -0.15 10.32
CA SER A 85 -17.72 0.81 9.79
C SER A 85 -19.15 0.37 10.10
N TRP A 86 -20.01 1.32 10.44
CA TRP A 86 -21.45 1.14 10.64
C TRP A 86 -22.24 1.93 9.61
N ARG A 87 -23.25 1.31 9.02
CA ARG A 87 -24.22 1.95 8.13
C ARG A 87 -25.55 2.10 8.87
N TRP A 88 -26.05 3.34 8.98
CA TRP A 88 -27.40 3.63 9.49
C TRP A 88 -28.43 3.49 8.37
#